data_AF-A0A846C5A4-F1
#
_entry.id   AF-A0A846C5A4-F1
#
_cell.length_a   1.000
_cell.length_b   1.000
_cell.length_c   1.000
_cell.angle_alpha   90.00
_cell.angle_beta   90.00
_cell.angle_gamma   90.00
#
_symmetry.space_group_name_H-M   'P 1'
#
loop_
_entity.id
_entity.type
_entity.pdbx_description
1 polymer ?
#
loop_
_entity_poly.entity_id
_entity_poly.type
_entity_poly.pdbx_seq_one_letter_code
_entity_poly.pdbx_strand_id
1 'polypeptide(L)' 'MRVGWKGLKRIYYTILHFDIKDGKIWLQQNTTDIDVGEELVEMGIPKEDIVLGLHPPYKRPYTGYGVA' A
#
# COMPACT_ATOMS: atom_id res chain seq x y z
N MET A 1 11.17 5.12 -1.84
CA MET A 1 12.22 4.07 -1.80
C MET A 1 13.42 4.60 -1.03
N ARG A 2 14.15 3.76 -0.31
CA ARG A 2 15.45 4.10 0.27
C ARG A 2 16.55 3.37 -0.46
N VAL A 3 17.51 4.15 -0.95
CA VAL A 3 18.67 3.68 -1.70
C VAL A 3 19.89 4.37 -1.12
N GLY A 4 20.86 3.60 -0.64
CA GLY A 4 22.05 4.18 -0.01
C GLY A 4 22.92 3.14 0.69
N TRP A 5 23.69 3.61 1.65
CA TRP A 5 24.60 2.80 2.47
C TRP A 5 24.52 3.26 3.92
N LYS A 6 24.63 2.31 4.86
CA LYS A 6 24.88 2.56 6.28
C LYS A 6 26.18 1.85 6.65
N GLY A 7 27.29 2.58 6.57
CA GLY A 7 28.63 1.98 6.59
C GLY A 7 28.76 0.97 5.45
N LEU A 8 29.14 -0.26 5.78
CA LEU A 8 29.28 -1.36 4.82
C LEU A 8 27.95 -2.05 4.46
N LYS A 9 26.82 -1.64 5.05
CA LYS A 9 25.50 -2.24 4.78
C LYS A 9 24.78 -1.51 3.65
N ARG A 10 24.43 -2.23 2.58
CA ARG A 10 23.56 -1.71 1.52
C ARG A 10 22.16 -1.42 2.06
N ILE A 11 21.65 -0.23 1.78
CA ILE A 11 20.25 0.13 2.00
C ILE A 11 19.55 0.13 0.63
N TYR A 12 18.61 -0.79 0.45
CA TYR A 12 17.80 -0.89 -0.76
C TYR A 12 16.45 -1.52 -0.45
N TYR A 13 15.43 -0.69 -0.23
CA TYR A 13 14.06 -1.17 0.02
C TYR A 13 13.02 -0.09 -0.28
N THR A 14 11.80 -0.50 -0.58
CA THR A 14 10.64 0.38 -0.82
C THR A 14 9.94 0.68 0.49
N ILE A 15 9.54 1.96 0.70
CA ILE A 15 8.80 2.37 1.91
C ILE A 15 7.30 2.28 1.64
N LEU A 16 6.85 3.02 0.63
CA LEU A 16 5.47 2.99 0.11
C LEU A 16 5.52 2.73 -1.39
N HIS A 17 4.55 1.97 -1.90
CA HIS A 17 4.32 1.76 -3.33
C HIS A 17 2.83 1.68 -3.58
N PHE A 18 2.36 2.53 -4.50
CA PHE A 18 1.00 2.52 -5.00
C PHE A 18 0.98 2.28 -6.50
N ASP A 19 -0.06 1.59 -6.98
CA ASP A 19 -0.46 1.64 -8.39
C ASP A 19 -1.85 2.27 -8.51
N ILE A 20 -2.21 2.76 -9.69
CA ILE A 20 -3.60 3.05 -10.05
C ILE A 20 -3.99 2.06 -11.15
N LYS A 21 -4.98 1.21 -10.90
CA LYS A 21 -5.47 0.18 -11.83
C LYS A 21 -6.98 0.21 -11.85
N ASP A 22 -7.57 0.30 -13.04
CA ASP A 22 -9.02 0.32 -13.24
C ASP A 22 -9.75 1.35 -12.35
N GLY A 23 -9.14 2.53 -12.18
CA GLY A 23 -9.67 3.62 -11.36
C GLY A 23 -9.42 3.48 -9.85
N LYS A 24 -8.80 2.40 -9.40
CA LYS A 24 -8.56 2.10 -7.98
C LYS A 24 -7.12 2.29 -7.56
N ILE A 25 -6.90 2.67 -6.31
CA ILE A 25 -5.59 2.81 -5.70
C ILE A 25 -5.17 1.48 -5.09
N TRP A 26 -4.05 0.92 -5.51
CA TRP A 26 -3.52 -0.33 -5.00
C TRP A 26 -2.33 -0.06 -4.09
N LEU A 27 -2.47 -0.30 -2.78
CA LEU A 27 -1.35 -0.24 -1.84
C LEU A 27 -0.53 -1.53 -1.95
N GLN A 28 0.60 -1.48 -2.66
CA GLN A 28 1.45 -2.64 -2.93
C GLN A 28 2.49 -2.89 -1.83
N GLN A 29 2.94 -1.83 -1.16
CA GLN A 29 3.91 -1.93 -0.07
C GLN A 29 3.67 -0.82 0.94
N ASN A 30 3.75 -1.18 2.22
CA ASN A 30 3.85 -0.25 3.32
C ASN A 30 4.84 -0.79 4.38
N THR A 31 5.96 -0.10 4.57
CA THR A 31 6.94 -0.42 5.63
C THR A 31 6.97 0.64 6.74
N THR A 32 5.91 1.40 6.92
CA THR A 32 5.71 2.30 8.06
C THR A 32 4.70 1.68 9.03
N ASP A 33 4.49 2.34 10.16
CA ASP A 33 3.45 2.08 11.14
C ASP A 33 2.15 2.87 10.86
N ILE A 34 2.09 3.62 9.75
CA ILE A 34 0.93 4.42 9.36
C ILE A 34 -0.13 3.53 8.70
N ASP A 35 -1.40 3.70 9.09
CA ASP A 35 -2.53 3.13 8.36
C ASP A 35 -2.86 3.98 7.13
N VAL A 36 -2.10 3.73 6.07
CA VAL A 36 -2.24 4.43 4.79
C VAL A 36 -3.62 4.20 4.16
N GLY A 37 -4.28 3.07 4.45
CA GLY A 37 -5.63 2.82 3.95
C GLY A 37 -6.62 3.81 4.53
N GLU A 38 -6.54 4.08 5.84
CA GLU A 38 -7.41 5.03 6.52
C GLU A 38 -7.08 6.49 6.16
N GLU A 39 -5.80 6.85 6.01
CA GLU A 39 -5.40 8.19 5.52
C GLU A 39 -6.05 8.53 4.16
N LEU A 40 -6.11 7.56 3.23
CA LEU A 40 -6.77 7.75 1.94
C LEU A 40 -8.29 7.94 2.10
N VAL A 41 -8.90 7.27 3.07
CA VAL A 41 -10.32 7.42 3.40
C VAL A 41 -10.60 8.81 3.98
N GLU A 42 -9.73 9.30 4.88
CA GLU A 42 -9.82 10.65 5.43
C GLU A 42 -9.68 11.73 4.34
N MET A 43 -8.92 11.44 3.28
CA MET A 43 -8.84 12.28 2.08
C MET A 43 -10.07 12.19 1.16
N GLY A 44 -11.06 11.37 1.51
CA GLY A 44 -12.34 11.25 0.80
C GLY A 44 -12.41 10.13 -0.24
N ILE A 45 -11.46 9.19 -0.25
CA ILE A 45 -11.49 8.04 -1.17
C ILE A 45 -12.35 6.92 -0.56
N PRO A 46 -13.37 6.41 -1.28
CA PRO A 46 -14.17 5.28 -0.80
C PRO A 46 -13.32 4.02 -0.56
N LYS A 47 -13.65 3.24 0.48
CA LYS A 47 -12.89 2.02 0.84
C LYS A 47 -12.85 0.99 -0.30
N GLU A 48 -13.91 0.92 -1.09
CA GLU A 48 -14.07 0.05 -2.27
C GLU A 48 -13.13 0.39 -3.45
N ASP A 49 -12.63 1.63 -3.49
CA ASP A 49 -11.67 2.13 -4.49
C ASP A 49 -10.22 2.02 -4.04
N ILE A 50 -9.98 1.54 -2.82
CA ILE A 50 -8.66 1.23 -2.29
C ILE A 50 -8.51 -0.30 -2.27
N VAL A 51 -7.44 -0.83 -2.83
CA VAL A 51 -7.12 -2.25 -2.84
C VAL A 51 -5.85 -2.49 -2.04
N LEU A 52 -5.91 -3.35 -1.03
CA LEU A 52 -4.74 -3.79 -0.27
C LEU A 52 -3.93 -4.83 -1.07
N GLY A 53 -3.17 -4.34 -2.05
CA GLY A 53 -2.31 -5.15 -2.93
C GLY A 53 -1.26 -5.98 -2.18
N LEU A 54 -0.76 -5.47 -1.05
CA LEU A 54 0.13 -6.18 -0.11
C LEU A 54 -0.47 -7.45 0.51
N HIS A 55 -1.80 -7.62 0.44
CA HIS A 55 -2.46 -8.86 0.85
C HIS A 55 -2.67 -9.80 -0.34
N PRO A 56 -2.55 -11.12 -0.12
CA PRO A 56 -2.83 -12.10 -1.17
C PRO A 56 -4.31 -11.98 -1.60
N PRO A 57 -4.64 -12.25 -2.88
CA PRO A 57 -5.96 -11.99 -3.44
C PRO A 57 -7.12 -12.57 -2.63
N TYR A 58 -6.97 -13.80 -2.12
CA TYR A 58 -8.01 -14.48 -1.34
C TYR A 58 -8.32 -13.83 0.01
N LYS A 59 -7.44 -12.98 0.55
CA LYS A 59 -7.70 -12.24 1.80
C LYS A 59 -8.47 -10.95 1.58
N ARG A 60 -8.36 -10.33 0.40
CA ARG A 60 -8.91 -8.99 0.10
C ARG A 60 -10.41 -8.86 0.40
N PRO A 61 -11.27 -9.85 0.07
CA PRO A 61 -12.71 -9.77 0.39
C PRO A 61 -13.03 -9.62 1.89
N TYR A 62 -12.09 -9.96 2.77
CA TYR A 62 -12.26 -9.91 4.23
C TYR A 62 -11.61 -8.68 4.87
N THR A 63 -11.05 -7.76 4.07
CA THR A 63 -10.29 -6.60 4.57
C THR A 63 -11.16 -5.37 4.82
N GLY A 64 -12.38 -5.33 4.27
CA GLY A 64 -13.21 -4.12 4.28
C GLY A 64 -12.83 -3.07 3.23
N TYR A 65 -11.84 -3.38 2.38
CA TYR A 65 -11.42 -2.59 1.23
C TYR A 65 -11.81 -3.29 -0.09
N GLY A 66 -11.49 -2.67 -1.24
CA GLY A 66 -11.68 -3.24 -2.58
C GLY A 66 -10.89 -4.53 -2.85
N VAL A 67 -11.37 -5.32 -3.83
CA VAL A 67 -10.81 -6.65 -4.15
C VAL A 67 -9.97 -6.70 -5.43
N ALA A 68 -10.34 -5.90 -6.43
CA ALA A 68 -9.67 -5.66 -7.69
C ALA A 68 -10.20 -4.37 -8.31
#